data_AF-A0A6L9JSQ0-F1
#
_entry.id   AF-A0A6L9JSQ0-F1
#
_cell.length_a   1.000
_cell.length_b   1.000
_cell.length_c   1.000
_cell.angle_alpha   90.00
_cell.angle_beta   90.00
_cell.angle_gamma   90.00
#
_symmetry.space_group_name_H-M   'P 1'
#
loop_
_entity.id
_entity.type
_entity.pdbx_description
1 polymer ?
#
loop_
_entity_poly.entity_id
_entity_poly.type
_entity_poly.pdbx_seq_one_letter_code
_entity_poly.pdbx_strand_id
1 'polypeptide(L)'
;QGTIASQGEDLHLTAHQADNNQGTVQLAGNGKLSLNTQRWLGDKGKLLTNGTLTIQAGELQLNHAETQAGQITINADTLSHQSGVMQQWGKDDLSLTTRILDNHSGTIAGNGNLNLKATTVDNRHGNIVAADQGSLKLTVKDTLDNQSGKLEAGHALQLSATQLDNRRGSIVAAGDSATLTVGKTIQNAHGHLEAQTRLTTTSQTLDNTQGVLLAQNIDSQTTGHPFTNTAGQVIAEDTLTVNSGQLDNTAGLLQAGREMAVDTHGHGLTNTHHADQKAGRLLSGGQLTLRTGDIDNTGGMIAADGKTVLTSTALNNTQGQIAG
;
A
#
# COMPACT_ATOMS: atom_id res chain seq x y z
N GLN A 1 19.81 21.97 -24.03
CA GLN A 1 18.44 22.11 -24.58
C GLN A 1 18.48 21.72 -26.04
N GLY A 2 17.89 20.57 -26.36
CA GLY A 2 17.84 20.03 -27.71
C GLY A 2 16.59 19.17 -27.87
N THR A 3 16.13 19.01 -29.11
CA THR A 3 14.93 18.23 -29.43
C THR A 3 15.29 17.11 -30.40
N ILE A 4 14.95 15.88 -30.04
CA ILE A 4 14.92 14.72 -30.95
C ILE A 4 13.45 14.45 -31.22
N ALA A 5 13.00 14.62 -32.46
CA ALA A 5 11.61 14.40 -32.84
C ALA A 5 11.52 13.51 -34.08
N SER A 6 10.56 12.57 -34.07
CA SER A 6 10.18 11.78 -35.23
C SER A 6 8.66 11.84 -35.44
N GLN A 7 8.25 11.94 -36.71
CA GLN A 7 6.86 11.76 -37.13
C GLN A 7 6.63 10.36 -37.74
N GLY A 8 7.68 9.52 -37.80
CA GLY A 8 7.60 8.17 -38.35
C GLY A 8 6.90 7.18 -37.43
N GLU A 9 6.92 5.91 -37.82
CA GLU A 9 6.33 4.83 -37.02
C GLU A 9 7.14 4.58 -35.75
N ASP A 10 8.44 4.31 -35.88
CA ASP A 10 9.32 3.99 -34.74
C ASP A 10 10.50 4.97 -34.59
N LEU A 11 10.95 5.17 -33.35
CA LEU A 11 12.18 5.88 -33.02
C LEU A 11 12.98 5.04 -32.02
N HIS A 12 14.17 4.58 -32.44
CA HIS A 12 15.06 3.79 -31.61
C HIS A 12 16.34 4.57 -31.30
N LEU A 13 16.64 4.75 -30.01
CA LEU A 13 17.86 5.38 -29.53
C LEU A 13 18.68 4.34 -28.77
N THR A 14 19.87 4.04 -29.27
CA THR A 14 20.84 3.17 -28.60
C THR A 14 22.12 3.94 -28.35
N ALA A 15 22.55 4.02 -27.10
CA ALA A 15 23.78 4.69 -26.70
C ALA A 15 24.29 4.12 -25.38
N HIS A 16 25.59 4.14 -25.13
CA HIS A 16 26.06 3.81 -23.78
C HIS A 16 25.52 4.81 -22.75
N GLN A 17 25.67 6.10 -23.04
CA GLN A 17 25.09 7.20 -22.28
C GLN A 17 24.33 8.14 -23.21
N ALA A 18 23.16 8.61 -22.77
CA ALA A 18 22.41 9.67 -23.44
C ALA A 18 22.09 10.78 -22.43
N ASP A 19 22.23 12.04 -22.87
CA ASP A 19 21.88 13.23 -22.10
C ASP A 19 20.70 13.95 -22.76
N ASN A 20 19.58 13.94 -22.05
CA ASN A 20 18.34 14.65 -22.35
C ASN A 20 17.95 15.58 -21.19
N ASN A 21 18.91 16.06 -20.40
CA ASN A 21 18.64 17.01 -19.33
C ASN A 21 18.06 18.30 -19.93
N GLN A 22 16.88 18.70 -19.45
CA GLN A 22 16.10 19.83 -20.02
C GLN A 22 15.83 19.70 -21.53
N GLY A 23 16.01 18.51 -22.11
CA GLY A 23 15.79 18.21 -23.51
C GLY A 23 14.39 17.67 -23.76
N THR A 24 14.08 17.39 -25.01
CA THR A 24 12.84 16.72 -25.40
C THR A 24 13.14 15.60 -26.40
N VAL A 25 12.66 14.40 -26.10
CA VAL A 25 12.56 13.32 -27.08
C VAL A 25 11.08 13.04 -27.34
N GLN A 26 10.67 13.11 -28.60
CA GLN A 26 9.28 13.01 -29.00
C GLN A 26 9.09 12.09 -30.20
N LEU A 27 8.11 11.19 -30.10
CA LEU A 27 7.55 10.46 -31.23
C LEU A 27 6.07 10.86 -31.40
N ALA A 28 5.75 11.59 -32.47
CA ALA A 28 4.37 12.04 -32.69
C ALA A 28 3.44 10.93 -33.20
N GLY A 29 4.00 9.89 -33.83
CA GLY A 29 3.27 8.72 -34.30
C GLY A 29 2.82 7.78 -33.18
N ASN A 30 2.04 6.75 -33.54
CA ASN A 30 1.52 5.75 -32.61
C ASN A 30 2.40 4.49 -32.49
N GLY A 31 3.57 4.45 -33.12
CA GLY A 31 4.48 3.31 -33.00
C GLY A 31 5.36 3.41 -31.75
N LYS A 32 6.58 2.89 -31.83
CA LYS A 32 7.41 2.62 -30.67
C LYS A 32 8.57 3.59 -30.52
N LEU A 33 8.62 4.30 -29.40
CA LEU A 33 9.81 4.99 -28.91
C LEU A 33 10.60 4.02 -28.02
N SER A 34 11.76 3.56 -28.49
CA SER A 34 12.63 2.66 -27.73
C SER A 34 13.92 3.36 -27.32
N LEU A 35 14.24 3.32 -26.03
CA LEU A 35 15.50 3.80 -25.47
C LEU A 35 16.28 2.61 -24.92
N ASN A 36 17.49 2.37 -25.40
CA ASN A 36 18.39 1.34 -24.90
C ASN A 36 19.72 1.96 -24.52
N THR A 37 19.95 2.12 -23.22
CA THR A 37 21.17 2.78 -22.70
C THR A 37 21.75 2.09 -21.49
N GLN A 38 23.04 2.33 -21.19
CA GLN A 38 23.53 2.01 -19.84
C GLN A 38 23.14 3.12 -18.86
N ARG A 39 23.23 4.39 -19.29
CA ARG A 39 22.89 5.55 -18.48
C ARG A 39 22.08 6.58 -19.27
N TRP A 40 20.90 6.90 -18.76
CA TRP A 40 20.04 7.98 -19.26
C TRP A 40 20.01 9.14 -18.26
N LEU A 41 20.50 10.30 -18.67
CA LEU A 41 20.41 11.55 -17.91
C LEU A 41 19.24 12.36 -18.44
N GLY A 42 18.09 12.33 -17.76
CA GLY A 42 16.84 12.92 -18.24
C GLY A 42 16.23 13.97 -17.31
N ASP A 43 17.00 14.53 -16.39
CA ASP A 43 16.48 15.43 -15.37
C ASP A 43 15.89 16.70 -16.01
N LYS A 44 14.67 17.05 -15.60
CA LYS A 44 13.87 18.15 -16.18
C LYS A 44 13.60 18.00 -17.68
N GLY A 45 13.90 16.84 -18.25
CA GLY A 45 13.68 16.52 -19.65
C GLY A 45 12.26 16.03 -19.92
N LYS A 46 11.96 15.81 -21.20
CA LYS A 46 10.68 15.27 -21.66
C LYS A 46 10.88 14.02 -22.51
N LEU A 47 10.04 13.01 -22.27
CA LEU A 47 9.88 11.80 -23.07
C LEU A 47 8.41 11.67 -23.46
N LEU A 48 8.10 11.93 -24.74
CA LEU A 48 6.72 12.07 -25.20
C LEU A 48 6.45 11.14 -26.38
N THR A 49 5.40 10.33 -26.29
CA THR A 49 4.92 9.54 -27.44
C THR A 49 3.41 9.31 -27.38
N ASN A 50 2.74 9.23 -28.52
CA ASN A 50 1.34 8.78 -28.56
C ASN A 50 1.22 7.25 -28.54
N GLY A 51 2.29 6.55 -28.90
CA GLY A 51 2.36 5.10 -28.95
C GLY A 51 3.03 4.48 -27.72
N THR A 52 3.87 3.48 -27.96
CA THR A 52 4.55 2.73 -26.89
C THR A 52 5.90 3.36 -26.57
N LEU A 53 6.20 3.54 -25.28
CA LEU A 53 7.52 3.86 -24.76
C LEU A 53 8.13 2.62 -24.11
N THR A 54 9.29 2.18 -24.60
CA THR A 54 10.08 1.13 -23.97
C THR A 54 11.45 1.65 -23.59
N ILE A 55 11.83 1.52 -22.32
CA ILE A 55 13.16 1.92 -21.83
C ILE A 55 13.87 0.71 -21.24
N GLN A 56 15.07 0.42 -21.74
CA GLN A 56 16.05 -0.45 -21.12
C GLN A 56 17.23 0.41 -20.67
N ALA A 57 17.51 0.42 -19.37
CA ALA A 57 18.59 1.20 -18.77
C ALA A 57 19.35 0.40 -17.71
N GLY A 58 20.60 0.76 -17.42
CA GLY A 58 21.19 0.48 -16.10
C GLY A 58 20.71 1.55 -15.12
N GLU A 59 21.09 2.79 -15.38
CA GLU A 59 20.70 3.97 -14.61
C GLU A 59 19.77 4.86 -15.43
N LEU A 60 18.56 5.12 -14.93
CA LEU A 60 17.55 5.97 -15.53
C LEU A 60 17.23 7.14 -14.60
N GLN A 61 17.69 8.34 -14.95
CA GLN A 61 17.37 9.57 -14.23
C GLN A 61 16.25 10.33 -14.94
N LEU A 62 15.15 10.53 -14.23
CA LEU A 62 13.93 11.21 -14.67
C LEU A 62 13.42 12.15 -13.56
N ASN A 63 14.32 12.82 -12.84
CA ASN A 63 13.93 13.74 -11.78
C ASN A 63 13.36 15.02 -12.38
N HIS A 64 12.23 15.51 -11.87
CA HIS A 64 11.51 16.66 -12.42
C HIS A 64 11.16 16.52 -13.92
N ALA A 65 11.25 15.30 -14.46
CA ALA A 65 11.03 15.02 -15.87
C ALA A 65 9.54 14.76 -16.14
N GLU A 66 9.14 14.93 -17.40
CA GLU A 66 7.82 14.61 -17.90
C GLU A 66 7.91 13.40 -18.83
N THR A 67 7.26 12.30 -18.49
CA THR A 67 7.20 11.08 -19.30
C THR A 67 5.74 10.75 -19.61
N GLN A 68 5.36 10.82 -20.89
CA GLN A 68 3.99 10.56 -21.34
C GLN A 68 4.00 9.59 -22.52
N ALA A 69 3.19 8.53 -22.42
CA ALA A 69 3.03 7.56 -23.49
C ALA A 69 1.62 6.95 -23.56
N GLY A 70 1.25 6.40 -24.71
CA GLY A 70 0.09 5.51 -24.82
C GLY A 70 0.28 4.24 -23.99
N GLN A 71 1.49 3.67 -24.01
CA GLN A 71 1.91 2.56 -23.14
C GLN A 71 3.33 2.77 -22.63
N ILE A 72 3.62 2.43 -21.36
CA ILE A 72 4.95 2.56 -20.77
C ILE A 72 5.45 1.20 -20.28
N THR A 73 6.64 0.81 -20.74
CA THR A 73 7.42 -0.31 -20.18
C THR A 73 8.84 0.14 -19.87
N ILE A 74 9.27 0.00 -18.62
CA ILE A 74 10.62 0.37 -18.18
C ILE A 74 11.27 -0.83 -17.49
N ASN A 75 12.49 -1.14 -17.93
CA ASN A 75 13.40 -2.06 -17.25
C ASN A 75 14.70 -1.31 -16.95
N ALA A 76 15.00 -1.09 -15.67
CA ALA A 76 16.19 -0.36 -15.23
C ALA A 76 16.78 -0.92 -13.94
N ASP A 77 18.10 -0.96 -13.76
CA ASP A 77 18.63 -1.29 -12.43
C ASP A 77 18.20 -0.23 -11.41
N THR A 78 18.35 1.04 -11.74
CA THR A 78 17.90 2.16 -10.90
C THR A 78 17.06 3.14 -11.69
N LEU A 79 15.89 3.49 -11.16
CA LEU A 79 15.04 4.57 -11.64
C LEU A 79 14.95 5.67 -10.57
N SER A 80 15.54 6.82 -10.85
CA SER A 80 15.37 8.05 -10.08
C SER A 80 14.28 8.90 -10.73
N HIS A 81 13.17 9.11 -10.03
CA HIS A 81 11.99 9.80 -10.54
C HIS A 81 11.48 10.86 -9.53
N GLN A 82 12.41 11.49 -8.82
CA GLN A 82 12.08 12.46 -7.79
C GLN A 82 11.39 13.69 -8.39
N SER A 83 10.25 14.08 -7.85
CA SER A 83 9.43 15.20 -8.35
C SER A 83 9.08 15.09 -9.85
N GLY A 84 9.23 13.91 -10.45
CA GLY A 84 8.91 13.66 -11.85
C GLY A 84 7.43 13.33 -12.03
N VAL A 85 6.99 13.37 -13.28
CA VAL A 85 5.65 12.95 -13.69
C VAL A 85 5.76 11.90 -14.79
N MET A 86 5.20 10.73 -14.55
CA MET A 86 5.07 9.63 -15.50
C MET A 86 3.60 9.28 -15.66
N GLN A 87 3.07 9.41 -16.87
CA GLN A 87 1.65 9.22 -17.16
C GLN A 87 1.46 8.35 -18.40
N GLN A 88 0.75 7.24 -18.22
CA GLN A 88 0.25 6.44 -19.32
C GLN A 88 -1.24 6.68 -19.53
N TRP A 89 -1.65 6.95 -20.77
CA TRP A 89 -3.04 7.26 -21.12
C TRP A 89 -3.79 6.06 -21.72
N GLY A 90 -3.09 5.06 -22.25
CA GLY A 90 -3.69 3.80 -22.72
C GLY A 90 -4.11 2.88 -21.58
N LYS A 91 -5.02 1.95 -21.90
CA LYS A 91 -5.67 1.04 -20.95
C LYS A 91 -4.89 -0.26 -20.67
N ASP A 92 -3.80 -0.50 -21.41
CA ASP A 92 -2.91 -1.63 -21.18
C ASP A 92 -2.07 -1.42 -19.91
N ASP A 93 -1.23 -2.40 -19.58
CA ASP A 93 -0.42 -2.34 -18.38
C ASP A 93 0.72 -1.30 -18.49
N LEU A 94 0.81 -0.39 -17.51
CA LEU A 94 2.05 0.32 -17.19
C LEU A 94 2.96 -0.65 -16.44
N SER A 95 4.13 -0.97 -16.99
CA SER A 95 5.04 -1.97 -16.42
C SER A 95 6.39 -1.37 -16.04
N LEU A 96 6.74 -1.45 -14.76
CA LEU A 96 8.05 -1.03 -14.23
C LEU A 96 8.75 -2.23 -13.60
N THR A 97 9.94 -2.55 -14.09
CA THR A 97 10.84 -3.53 -13.46
C THR A 97 12.14 -2.84 -13.11
N THR A 98 12.45 -2.76 -11.82
CA THR A 98 13.69 -2.17 -11.35
C THR A 98 14.36 -2.96 -10.23
N ARG A 99 15.60 -2.63 -9.89
CA ARG A 99 16.16 -3.01 -8.58
C ARG A 99 15.83 -1.94 -7.55
N ILE A 100 16.10 -0.68 -7.85
CA ILE A 100 15.73 0.47 -6.99
C ILE A 100 14.81 1.40 -7.77
N LEU A 101 13.68 1.75 -7.16
CA LEU A 101 12.85 2.87 -7.57
C LEU A 101 12.86 3.95 -6.47
N ASP A 102 13.19 5.16 -6.87
CA ASP A 102 12.99 6.38 -6.08
C ASP A 102 11.94 7.26 -6.77
N ASN A 103 10.73 7.29 -6.21
CA ASN A 103 9.60 8.12 -6.63
C ASN A 103 9.31 9.21 -5.58
N HIS A 104 10.31 9.67 -4.84
CA HIS A 104 10.11 10.68 -3.79
C HIS A 104 9.49 11.97 -4.36
N SER A 105 8.34 12.39 -3.82
CA SER A 105 7.57 13.53 -4.35
C SER A 105 7.16 13.43 -5.84
N GLY A 106 7.38 12.28 -6.48
CA GLY A 106 7.05 12.03 -7.88
C GLY A 106 5.64 11.49 -8.07
N THR A 107 5.21 11.35 -9.32
CA THR A 107 3.91 10.75 -9.67
C THR A 107 4.06 9.76 -10.81
N ILE A 108 3.67 8.52 -10.56
CA ILE A 108 3.55 7.46 -11.56
C ILE A 108 2.07 7.11 -11.66
N ALA A 109 1.46 7.38 -12.81
CA ALA A 109 0.05 7.14 -13.05
C ALA A 109 -0.16 6.32 -14.33
N GLY A 110 -0.91 5.22 -14.21
CA GLY A 110 -1.39 4.43 -15.35
C GLY A 110 -2.91 4.52 -15.48
N ASN A 111 -3.41 4.69 -16.71
CA ASN A 111 -4.85 4.63 -17.01
C ASN A 111 -5.41 3.20 -17.12
N GLY A 112 -4.52 2.21 -17.14
CA GLY A 112 -4.82 0.78 -17.05
C GLY A 112 -4.28 0.18 -15.76
N ASN A 113 -3.91 -1.10 -15.79
CA ASN A 113 -3.22 -1.70 -14.65
C ASN A 113 -1.81 -1.11 -14.51
N LEU A 114 -1.31 -1.11 -13.27
CA LEU A 114 0.06 -0.73 -12.96
C LEU A 114 0.76 -1.91 -12.30
N ASN A 115 1.77 -2.46 -12.99
CA ASN A 115 2.60 -3.55 -12.52
C ASN A 115 4.00 -3.04 -12.17
N LEU A 116 4.38 -3.13 -10.89
CA LEU A 116 5.66 -2.66 -10.38
C LEU A 116 6.41 -3.80 -9.71
N LYS A 117 7.61 -4.11 -10.22
CA LYS A 117 8.55 -5.06 -9.62
C LYS A 117 9.82 -4.33 -9.24
N ALA A 118 10.20 -4.40 -7.96
CA ALA A 118 11.39 -3.73 -7.45
C ALA A 118 12.07 -4.56 -6.35
N THR A 119 13.33 -4.26 -6.03
CA THR A 119 13.92 -4.72 -4.75
C THR A 119 13.53 -3.77 -3.63
N THR A 120 13.70 -2.46 -3.85
CA THR A 120 13.27 -1.41 -2.92
C THR A 120 12.51 -0.32 -3.67
N VAL A 121 11.52 0.26 -2.99
CA VAL A 121 10.74 1.40 -3.49
C VAL A 121 10.69 2.47 -2.42
N ASP A 122 11.15 3.68 -2.76
CA ASP A 122 10.88 4.89 -2.00
C ASP A 122 9.75 5.67 -2.71
N ASN A 123 8.57 5.71 -2.10
CA ASN A 123 7.42 6.48 -2.56
C ASN A 123 7.05 7.58 -1.54
N ARG A 124 8.00 8.04 -0.73
CA ARG A 124 7.70 9.05 0.30
C ARG A 124 7.23 10.34 -0.35
N HIS A 125 6.12 10.90 0.12
CA HIS A 125 5.46 12.08 -0.49
C HIS A 125 5.08 11.92 -1.97
N GLY A 126 5.25 10.73 -2.54
CA GLY A 126 5.00 10.43 -3.94
C GLY A 126 3.64 9.77 -4.14
N ASN A 127 3.26 9.61 -5.41
CA ASN A 127 2.03 8.97 -5.83
C ASN A 127 2.33 7.82 -6.80
N ILE A 128 1.73 6.66 -6.56
CA ILE A 128 1.66 5.55 -7.52
C ILE A 128 0.19 5.18 -7.66
N VAL A 129 -0.37 5.41 -8.84
CA VAL A 129 -1.82 5.33 -9.08
C VAL A 129 -2.13 4.50 -10.32
N ALA A 130 -2.94 3.46 -10.17
CA ALA A 130 -3.66 2.83 -11.26
C ALA A 130 -5.07 3.43 -11.31
N ALA A 131 -5.31 4.34 -12.25
CA ALA A 131 -6.55 5.13 -12.35
C ALA A 131 -7.73 4.30 -12.91
N ASP A 132 -8.92 4.90 -12.93
CA ASP A 132 -10.17 4.32 -13.46
C ASP A 132 -10.55 2.97 -12.82
N GLN A 133 -10.44 1.88 -13.57
CA GLN A 133 -10.68 0.50 -13.13
C GLN A 133 -9.36 -0.31 -13.14
N GLY A 134 -8.23 0.39 -13.15
CA GLY A 134 -6.90 -0.19 -13.13
C GLY A 134 -6.61 -0.88 -11.79
N SER A 135 -6.05 -2.07 -11.88
CA SER A 135 -5.51 -2.77 -10.71
C SER A 135 -4.05 -2.39 -10.48
N LEU A 136 -3.65 -2.28 -9.22
CA LEU A 136 -2.29 -1.96 -8.81
C LEU A 136 -1.61 -3.20 -8.24
N LYS A 137 -0.51 -3.65 -8.86
CA LYS A 137 0.28 -4.78 -8.39
C LYS A 137 1.72 -4.37 -8.09
N LEU A 138 2.11 -4.42 -6.82
CA LEU A 138 3.49 -4.19 -6.37
C LEU A 138 4.10 -5.49 -5.88
N THR A 139 5.26 -5.84 -6.42
CA THR A 139 6.12 -6.91 -5.92
C THR A 139 7.48 -6.31 -5.58
N VAL A 140 7.66 -5.98 -4.30
CA VAL A 140 8.87 -5.40 -3.74
C VAL A 140 9.60 -6.51 -2.97
N LYS A 141 10.87 -6.78 -3.27
CA LYS A 141 11.56 -7.90 -2.61
C LYS A 141 11.90 -7.60 -1.15
N ASP A 142 12.25 -6.35 -0.85
CA ASP A 142 12.69 -5.94 0.46
C ASP A 142 11.76 -4.88 1.06
N THR A 143 12.11 -3.60 0.94
CA THR A 143 11.40 -2.50 1.62
C THR A 143 10.61 -1.65 0.64
N LEU A 144 9.35 -1.40 1.00
CA LEU A 144 8.50 -0.38 0.41
C LEU A 144 8.26 0.72 1.45
N ASP A 145 8.82 1.90 1.20
CA ASP A 145 8.59 3.09 2.01
C ASP A 145 7.55 3.99 1.33
N ASN A 146 6.38 4.10 1.93
CA ASN A 146 5.25 4.91 1.50
C ASN A 146 4.91 6.01 2.53
N GLN A 147 5.87 6.46 3.34
CA GLN A 147 5.58 7.49 4.35
C GLN A 147 5.10 8.79 3.71
N SER A 148 3.97 9.32 4.18
CA SER A 148 3.31 10.49 3.58
C SER A 148 3.02 10.34 2.07
N GLY A 149 3.12 9.13 1.52
CA GLY A 149 2.90 8.82 0.12
C GLY A 149 1.53 8.21 -0.12
N LYS A 150 1.24 7.95 -1.39
CA LYS A 150 -0.04 7.39 -1.83
C LYS A 150 0.17 6.23 -2.80
N LEU A 151 -0.48 5.11 -2.50
CA LEU A 151 -0.70 3.99 -3.41
C LEU A 151 -2.21 3.85 -3.62
N GLU A 152 -2.68 3.96 -4.85
CA GLU A 152 -4.11 3.87 -5.15
C GLU A 152 -4.39 2.98 -6.36
N ALA A 153 -5.35 2.08 -6.21
CA ALA A 153 -5.95 1.33 -7.29
C ALA A 153 -7.41 1.75 -7.46
N GLY A 154 -7.81 2.07 -8.68
CA GLY A 154 -9.21 2.27 -9.03
C GLY A 154 -10.04 0.98 -8.93
N HIS A 155 -9.38 -0.19 -8.97
CA HIS A 155 -10.00 -1.49 -8.73
C HIS A 155 -9.29 -2.27 -7.60
N ALA A 156 -8.61 -3.39 -7.90
CA ALA A 156 -7.95 -4.23 -6.90
C ALA A 156 -6.49 -3.82 -6.64
N LEU A 157 -6.02 -4.02 -5.41
CA LEU A 157 -4.63 -3.77 -5.01
C LEU A 157 -3.98 -5.06 -4.49
N GLN A 158 -2.82 -5.40 -5.05
CA GLN A 158 -1.99 -6.52 -4.59
C GLN A 158 -0.59 -6.00 -4.27
N LEU A 159 -0.15 -6.21 -3.05
CA LEU A 159 1.15 -5.74 -2.57
C LEU A 159 1.89 -6.86 -1.86
N SER A 160 3.10 -7.15 -2.32
CA SER A 160 4.03 -8.04 -1.63
C SER A 160 5.34 -7.31 -1.33
N ALA A 161 5.80 -7.40 -0.08
CA ALA A 161 7.03 -6.80 0.42
C ALA A 161 7.66 -7.67 1.52
N THR A 162 8.92 -7.45 1.88
CA THR A 162 9.45 -7.95 3.16
C THR A 162 9.06 -6.99 4.29
N GLN A 163 9.15 -5.69 4.05
CA GLN A 163 8.79 -4.63 5.00
C GLN A 163 7.97 -3.55 4.29
N LEU A 164 6.93 -3.07 4.96
CA LEU A 164 6.10 -1.96 4.52
C LEU A 164 6.11 -0.86 5.59
N ASP A 165 6.50 0.34 5.19
CA ASP A 165 6.31 1.56 6.00
C ASP A 165 5.26 2.45 5.34
N ASN A 166 4.07 2.51 5.92
CA ASN A 166 2.95 3.34 5.49
C ASN A 166 2.64 4.45 6.52
N ARG A 167 3.62 4.87 7.33
CA ARG A 167 3.35 5.88 8.37
C ARG A 167 2.96 7.21 7.73
N ARG A 168 1.81 7.76 8.14
CA ARG A 168 1.18 8.95 7.50
C ARG A 168 0.86 8.78 6.00
N GLY A 169 1.04 7.59 5.45
CA GLY A 169 0.75 7.27 4.05
C GLY A 169 -0.67 6.75 3.87
N SER A 170 -1.05 6.54 2.62
CA SER A 170 -2.35 5.98 2.22
C SER A 170 -2.18 4.88 1.20
N ILE A 171 -2.87 3.75 1.42
CA ILE A 171 -2.95 2.61 0.49
C ILE A 171 -4.42 2.26 0.33
N VAL A 172 -4.95 2.42 -0.89
CA VAL A 172 -6.39 2.29 -1.15
C VAL A 172 -6.68 1.45 -2.38
N ALA A 173 -7.59 0.49 -2.25
CA ALA A 173 -8.29 -0.17 -3.35
C ALA A 173 -9.72 0.36 -3.41
N ALA A 174 -9.96 1.34 -4.29
CA ALA A 174 -11.22 2.11 -4.30
C ALA A 174 -12.41 1.32 -4.89
N GLY A 175 -12.14 0.31 -5.73
CA GLY A 175 -13.19 -0.42 -6.45
C GLY A 175 -13.39 -1.87 -6.02
N ASP A 176 -12.41 -2.49 -5.37
CA ASP A 176 -12.50 -3.89 -4.96
C ASP A 176 -11.64 -4.18 -3.71
N SER A 177 -10.79 -5.21 -3.78
CA SER A 177 -10.09 -5.78 -2.63
C SER A 177 -8.63 -5.35 -2.60
N ALA A 178 -8.08 -5.20 -1.40
CA ALA A 178 -6.67 -4.99 -1.17
C ALA A 178 -6.06 -6.20 -0.45
N THR A 179 -5.03 -6.79 -1.02
CA THR A 179 -4.25 -7.87 -0.40
C THR A 179 -2.80 -7.41 -0.18
N LEU A 180 -2.40 -7.33 1.09
CA LEU A 180 -1.05 -6.97 1.52
C LEU A 180 -0.38 -8.18 2.16
N THR A 181 0.61 -8.76 1.48
CA THR A 181 1.43 -9.87 1.97
C THR A 181 2.85 -9.39 2.27
N VAL A 182 3.13 -9.12 3.54
CA VAL A 182 4.37 -8.46 3.98
C VAL A 182 5.14 -9.39 4.90
N GLY A 183 6.35 -9.81 4.53
CA GLY A 183 7.07 -10.89 5.23
C GLY A 183 7.39 -10.62 6.71
N LYS A 184 7.61 -9.36 7.10
CA LYS A 184 7.94 -8.95 8.47
C LYS A 184 6.93 -7.96 9.01
N THR A 185 7.11 -6.67 8.73
CA THR A 185 6.44 -5.60 9.46
C THR A 185 5.58 -4.74 8.54
N ILE A 186 4.33 -4.52 8.93
CA ILE A 186 3.47 -3.44 8.41
C ILE A 186 3.46 -2.33 9.46
N GLN A 187 4.10 -1.21 9.16
CA GLN A 187 4.04 0.00 9.98
C GLN A 187 2.98 0.95 9.40
N ASN A 188 1.82 1.03 10.02
CA ASN A 188 0.69 1.87 9.61
C ASN A 188 0.40 3.00 10.63
N ALA A 189 1.39 3.44 11.40
CA ALA A 189 1.17 4.48 12.40
C ALA A 189 0.77 5.81 11.76
N HIS A 190 -0.37 6.38 12.17
CA HIS A 190 -1.04 7.50 11.49
C HIS A 190 -1.34 7.28 10.00
N GLY A 191 -1.23 6.05 9.52
CA GLY A 191 -1.46 5.67 8.13
C GLY A 191 -2.90 5.22 7.90
N HIS A 192 -3.21 4.99 6.63
CA HIS A 192 -4.52 4.55 6.17
C HIS A 192 -4.40 3.38 5.21
N LEU A 193 -5.10 2.27 5.51
CA LEU A 193 -5.26 1.10 4.65
C LEU A 193 -6.76 0.90 4.40
N GLU A 194 -7.17 0.94 3.13
CA GLU A 194 -8.58 0.82 2.77
C GLU A 194 -8.81 -0.07 1.55
N ALA A 195 -9.91 -0.81 1.59
CA ALA A 195 -10.45 -1.52 0.45
C ALA A 195 -11.97 -1.44 0.43
N GLN A 196 -12.55 -1.31 -0.75
CA GLN A 196 -14.01 -1.27 -0.92
C GLN A 196 -14.69 -2.56 -0.43
N THR A 197 -14.13 -3.73 -0.75
CA THR A 197 -14.78 -5.03 -0.47
C THR A 197 -14.09 -5.81 0.65
N ARG A 198 -12.79 -6.04 0.50
CA ARG A 198 -12.01 -6.80 1.49
C ARG A 198 -10.59 -6.28 1.61
N LEU A 199 -10.17 -6.05 2.84
CA LEU A 199 -8.78 -5.82 3.18
C LEU A 199 -8.20 -7.08 3.82
N THR A 200 -7.22 -7.68 3.17
CA THR A 200 -6.47 -8.81 3.70
C THR A 200 -5.03 -8.37 4.01
N THR A 201 -4.61 -8.57 5.25
CA THR A 201 -3.22 -8.30 5.68
C THR A 201 -2.59 -9.57 6.22
N THR A 202 -1.38 -9.88 5.76
CA THR A 202 -0.56 -10.97 6.29
C THR A 202 0.83 -10.42 6.60
N SER A 203 1.26 -10.55 7.86
CA SER A 203 2.58 -10.13 8.31
C SER A 203 3.07 -10.91 9.52
N GLN A 204 4.30 -10.64 9.96
CA GLN A 204 4.69 -10.95 11.34
C GLN A 204 4.06 -9.87 12.21
N THR A 205 4.52 -8.63 12.17
CA THR A 205 3.96 -7.58 13.02
C THR A 205 3.11 -6.60 12.22
N LEU A 206 1.99 -6.18 12.81
CA LEU A 206 1.20 -5.06 12.31
C LEU A 206 1.06 -4.00 13.40
N ASP A 207 1.58 -2.80 13.12
CA ASP A 207 1.44 -1.62 13.97
C ASP A 207 0.46 -0.64 13.31
N ASN A 208 -0.73 -0.53 13.88
CA ASN A 208 -1.78 0.40 13.50
C ASN A 208 -1.96 1.54 14.51
N THR A 209 -0.88 1.95 15.19
CA THR A 209 -0.95 3.02 16.21
C THR A 209 -1.46 4.32 15.62
N GLN A 210 -2.61 4.82 16.09
CA GLN A 210 -3.29 5.99 15.52
C GLN A 210 -3.57 5.90 14.00
N GLY A 211 -3.52 4.68 13.45
CA GLY A 211 -3.80 4.39 12.04
C GLY A 211 -5.22 3.90 11.83
N VAL A 212 -5.56 3.65 10.57
CA VAL A 212 -6.88 3.16 10.14
C VAL A 212 -6.70 1.96 9.21
N LEU A 213 -7.45 0.89 9.50
CA LEU A 213 -7.80 -0.18 8.58
C LEU A 213 -9.32 -0.13 8.36
N LEU A 214 -9.76 0.00 7.11
CA LEU A 214 -11.17 0.13 6.75
C LEU A 214 -11.52 -0.75 5.54
N ALA A 215 -12.58 -1.54 5.67
CA ALA A 215 -13.18 -2.23 4.53
C ALA A 215 -14.59 -2.74 4.88
N GLN A 216 -15.33 -3.25 3.89
CA GLN A 216 -16.52 -4.04 4.20
C GLN A 216 -16.16 -5.31 5.01
N ASN A 217 -15.10 -6.02 4.60
CA ASN A 217 -14.59 -7.19 5.32
C ASN A 217 -13.08 -7.03 5.58
N ILE A 218 -12.63 -7.39 6.78
CA ILE A 218 -11.21 -7.36 7.14
C ILE A 218 -10.76 -8.73 7.62
N ASP A 219 -9.69 -9.24 7.00
CA ASP A 219 -8.98 -10.43 7.45
C ASP A 219 -7.52 -10.06 7.75
N SER A 220 -7.14 -10.06 9.03
CA SER A 220 -5.77 -9.74 9.46
C SER A 220 -5.09 -10.95 10.10
N GLN A 221 -3.88 -11.26 9.62
CA GLN A 221 -3.06 -12.37 10.11
C GLN A 221 -1.64 -11.89 10.45
N THR A 222 -1.25 -11.97 11.71
CA THR A 222 0.11 -11.64 12.20
C THR A 222 0.97 -12.89 12.49
N THR A 223 0.56 -14.07 12.04
CA THR A 223 1.35 -15.33 12.12
C THR A 223 1.88 -15.64 13.53
N GLY A 224 1.08 -15.34 14.56
CA GLY A 224 1.44 -15.53 15.97
C GLY A 224 2.32 -14.42 16.59
N HIS A 225 2.57 -13.34 15.86
CA HIS A 225 3.31 -12.18 16.34
C HIS A 225 2.36 -11.01 16.70
N PRO A 226 2.86 -9.91 17.29
CA PRO A 226 2.00 -8.85 17.79
C PRO A 226 1.20 -8.09 16.72
N PHE A 227 -0.03 -7.74 17.08
CA PHE A 227 -0.83 -6.72 16.44
C PHE A 227 -1.06 -5.58 17.45
N THR A 228 -0.47 -4.42 17.18
CA THR A 228 -0.72 -3.19 17.94
C THR A 228 -1.76 -2.32 17.23
N ASN A 229 -2.85 -1.98 17.91
CA ASN A 229 -3.91 -1.08 17.48
C ASN A 229 -4.11 0.07 18.48
N THR A 230 -3.04 0.53 19.12
CA THR A 230 -3.11 1.55 20.16
C THR A 230 -3.62 2.88 19.59
N ALA A 231 -4.72 3.40 20.14
CA ALA A 231 -5.41 4.59 19.60
C ALA A 231 -5.76 4.51 18.10
N GLY A 232 -5.69 3.32 17.52
CA GLY A 232 -5.97 3.03 16.12
C GLY A 232 -7.41 2.57 15.90
N GLN A 233 -7.77 2.41 14.63
CA GLN A 233 -9.10 1.95 14.22
C GLN A 233 -8.98 0.81 13.22
N VAL A 234 -9.72 -0.26 13.47
CA VAL A 234 -9.98 -1.35 12.54
C VAL A 234 -11.48 -1.49 12.42
N ILE A 235 -12.02 -1.12 11.26
CA ILE A 235 -13.47 -1.02 11.05
C ILE A 235 -13.82 -1.89 9.85
N ALA A 236 -14.51 -3.00 10.14
CA ALA A 236 -15.18 -3.80 9.13
C ALA A 236 -16.68 -3.49 9.13
N GLU A 237 -17.26 -3.17 7.98
CA GLU A 237 -18.70 -2.91 7.89
C GLU A 237 -19.54 -4.18 8.06
N ASP A 238 -19.00 -5.36 7.76
CA ASP A 238 -19.68 -6.65 7.92
C ASP A 238 -18.87 -7.59 8.84
N THR A 239 -17.74 -8.11 8.36
CA THR A 239 -16.97 -9.14 9.05
C THR A 239 -15.55 -8.70 9.38
N LEU A 240 -15.16 -8.84 10.65
CA LEU A 240 -13.76 -8.68 11.11
C LEU A 240 -13.21 -10.00 11.63
N THR A 241 -12.16 -10.50 10.98
CA THR A 241 -11.34 -11.61 11.46
C THR A 241 -9.94 -11.12 11.81
N VAL A 242 -9.51 -11.37 13.05
CA VAL A 242 -8.14 -11.09 13.50
C VAL A 242 -7.52 -12.36 14.04
N ASN A 243 -6.47 -12.84 13.37
CA ASN A 243 -5.63 -13.93 13.81
C ASN A 243 -4.26 -13.35 14.17
N SER A 244 -3.87 -13.42 15.44
CA SER A 244 -2.68 -12.77 15.93
C SER A 244 -1.93 -13.53 17.02
N GLY A 245 -0.77 -13.01 17.40
CA GLY A 245 -0.17 -13.26 18.70
C GLY A 245 -0.76 -12.31 19.74
N GLN A 246 0.09 -11.60 20.48
CA GLN A 246 -0.39 -10.58 21.42
C GLN A 246 -1.15 -9.48 20.67
N LEU A 247 -2.34 -9.15 21.14
CA LEU A 247 -3.17 -8.09 20.58
C LEU A 247 -3.29 -6.94 21.59
N ASP A 248 -2.81 -5.77 21.20
CA ASP A 248 -2.92 -4.55 21.99
C ASP A 248 -3.92 -3.59 21.33
N ASN A 249 -5.09 -3.43 21.92
CA ASN A 249 -6.15 -2.51 21.53
C ASN A 249 -6.31 -1.36 22.54
N THR A 250 -5.23 -0.95 23.22
CA THR A 250 -5.26 0.14 24.21
C THR A 250 -5.73 1.44 23.56
N ALA A 251 -6.82 2.02 24.06
CA ALA A 251 -7.50 3.17 23.47
C ALA A 251 -7.91 3.02 21.99
N GLY A 252 -7.84 1.80 21.46
CA GLY A 252 -8.15 1.47 20.07
C GLY A 252 -9.61 1.10 19.86
N LEU A 253 -9.97 0.91 18.59
CA LEU A 253 -11.26 0.39 18.17
C LEU A 253 -11.05 -0.81 17.23
N LEU A 254 -11.64 -1.94 17.58
CA LEU A 254 -11.99 -3.02 16.66
C LEU A 254 -13.50 -3.04 16.52
N GLN A 255 -14.00 -2.91 15.30
CA GLN A 255 -15.44 -2.89 15.01
C GLN A 255 -15.79 -3.82 13.85
N ALA A 256 -16.88 -4.55 14.01
CA ALA A 256 -17.55 -5.30 12.95
C ALA A 256 -19.04 -4.97 12.93
N GLY A 257 -19.65 -4.79 11.76
CA GLY A 257 -21.09 -4.55 11.68
C GLY A 257 -21.95 -5.78 11.91
N ARG A 258 -21.43 -6.99 11.67
CA ARG A 258 -22.19 -8.25 11.86
C ARG A 258 -21.45 -9.31 12.65
N GLU A 259 -20.17 -9.55 12.36
CA GLU A 259 -19.43 -10.66 12.97
C GLU A 259 -17.98 -10.30 13.24
N MET A 260 -17.55 -10.58 14.47
CA MET A 260 -16.17 -10.40 14.89
C MET A 260 -15.59 -11.71 15.44
N ALA A 261 -14.46 -12.13 14.86
CA ALA A 261 -13.68 -13.28 15.29
C ALA A 261 -12.26 -12.86 15.69
N VAL A 262 -12.06 -12.86 17.01
CA VAL A 262 -10.86 -12.74 17.85
C VAL A 262 -10.01 -14.00 18.04
N ASP A 263 -8.84 -14.18 17.45
CA ASP A 263 -7.96 -15.31 17.81
C ASP A 263 -6.52 -14.89 18.07
N THR A 264 -6.05 -15.02 19.31
CA THR A 264 -4.66 -14.72 19.69
C THR A 264 -3.82 -15.98 19.91
N HIS A 265 -4.34 -17.17 19.61
CA HIS A 265 -3.63 -18.44 19.76
C HIS A 265 -3.07 -18.70 21.19
N GLY A 266 -3.72 -18.14 22.21
CA GLY A 266 -3.29 -18.25 23.62
C GLY A 266 -2.40 -17.10 24.12
N HIS A 267 -2.09 -16.11 23.28
CA HIS A 267 -1.45 -14.87 23.71
C HIS A 267 -2.45 -13.86 24.31
N GLY A 268 -1.95 -12.85 25.02
CA GLY A 268 -2.82 -11.88 25.70
C GLY A 268 -3.56 -10.92 24.75
N LEU A 269 -4.75 -10.48 25.18
CA LEU A 269 -5.50 -9.36 24.62
C LEU A 269 -5.55 -8.23 25.65
N THR A 270 -4.97 -7.08 25.30
CA THR A 270 -5.11 -5.83 26.07
C THR A 270 -6.17 -4.97 25.41
N ASN A 271 -7.27 -4.70 26.10
CA ASN A 271 -8.35 -3.81 25.66
C ASN A 271 -8.63 -2.79 26.74
N THR A 272 -7.68 -1.89 26.97
CA THR A 272 -7.72 -0.95 28.09
C THR A 272 -7.82 0.50 27.60
N HIS A 273 -8.06 1.41 28.51
CA HIS A 273 -7.90 2.85 28.26
C HIS A 273 -6.42 3.25 28.47
N HIS A 274 -6.01 4.38 27.88
CA HIS A 274 -4.79 5.08 28.29
C HIS A 274 -5.21 6.31 29.12
N ALA A 275 -4.37 6.74 30.07
CA ALA A 275 -4.68 7.74 31.10
C ALA A 275 -5.33 9.07 30.61
N ASP A 276 -5.21 9.39 29.32
CA ASP A 276 -5.75 10.60 28.67
C ASP A 276 -6.58 10.31 27.39
N GLN A 277 -6.98 9.06 27.14
CA GLN A 277 -7.62 8.65 25.87
C GLN A 277 -8.95 7.89 26.04
N LYS A 278 -9.62 7.67 24.91
CA LYS A 278 -10.82 6.80 24.80
C LYS A 278 -10.51 5.40 25.36
N ALA A 279 -11.54 4.71 25.85
CA ALA A 279 -11.43 3.30 26.20
C ALA A 279 -11.04 2.46 24.97
N GLY A 280 -10.30 1.38 25.19
CA GLY A 280 -10.20 0.27 24.23
C GLY A 280 -11.59 -0.31 23.99
N ARG A 281 -11.97 -0.48 22.72
CA ARG A 281 -13.31 -0.93 22.33
C ARG A 281 -13.24 -2.08 21.33
N LEU A 282 -13.94 -3.16 21.64
CA LEU A 282 -14.27 -4.26 20.73
C LEU A 282 -15.80 -4.27 20.57
N LEU A 283 -16.30 -3.92 19.39
CA LEU A 283 -17.73 -3.75 19.13
C LEU A 283 -18.18 -4.61 17.95
N SER A 284 -19.08 -5.58 18.17
CA SER A 284 -19.71 -6.36 17.10
C SER A 284 -21.20 -6.05 17.00
N GLY A 285 -21.71 -5.66 15.83
CA GLY A 285 -23.16 -5.50 15.60
C GLY A 285 -23.93 -6.84 15.53
N GLY A 286 -23.26 -7.97 15.75
CA GLY A 286 -23.90 -9.29 15.82
C GLY A 286 -23.09 -10.27 16.67
N GLN A 287 -22.59 -11.35 16.08
CA GLN A 287 -21.85 -12.37 16.84
C GLN A 287 -20.43 -11.90 17.18
N LEU A 288 -19.97 -12.24 18.39
CA LEU A 288 -18.61 -12.00 18.84
C LEU A 288 -18.01 -13.30 19.37
N THR A 289 -16.90 -13.74 18.77
CA THR A 289 -16.09 -14.86 19.27
C THR A 289 -14.70 -14.36 19.61
N LEU A 290 -14.28 -14.53 20.86
CA LEU A 290 -12.94 -14.21 21.35
C LEU A 290 -12.29 -15.47 21.91
N ARG A 291 -11.17 -15.89 21.31
CA ARG A 291 -10.33 -17.00 21.75
C ARG A 291 -8.92 -16.49 22.02
N THR A 292 -8.60 -16.30 23.30
CA THR A 292 -7.35 -15.65 23.70
C THR A 292 -6.69 -16.30 24.91
N GLY A 293 -5.47 -15.87 25.24
CA GLY A 293 -4.83 -16.13 26.52
C GLY A 293 -5.51 -15.31 27.63
N ASP A 294 -4.75 -14.45 28.29
CA ASP A 294 -5.32 -13.52 29.26
C ASP A 294 -6.00 -12.34 28.57
N ILE A 295 -7.16 -11.93 29.07
CA ILE A 295 -7.85 -10.71 28.66
C ILE A 295 -7.71 -9.67 29.76
N ASP A 296 -7.11 -8.52 29.44
CA ASP A 296 -7.17 -7.31 30.26
C ASP A 296 -8.13 -6.31 29.61
N ASN A 297 -9.33 -6.20 30.18
CA ASN A 297 -10.37 -5.24 29.80
C ASN A 297 -10.50 -4.10 30.83
N THR A 298 -9.41 -3.73 31.51
CA THR A 298 -9.44 -2.67 32.55
C THR A 298 -9.86 -1.31 31.98
N GLY A 299 -11.02 -0.81 32.41
CA GLY A 299 -11.63 0.41 31.86
C GLY A 299 -11.98 0.34 30.37
N GLY A 300 -11.98 -0.87 29.80
CA GLY A 300 -12.29 -1.15 28.40
C GLY A 300 -13.76 -1.51 28.17
N MET A 301 -14.12 -1.69 26.90
CA MET A 301 -15.45 -2.15 26.50
C MET A 301 -15.34 -3.28 25.48
N ILE A 302 -16.01 -4.40 25.76
CA ILE A 302 -16.24 -5.49 24.83
C ILE A 302 -17.77 -5.64 24.71
N ALA A 303 -18.34 -5.40 23.54
CA ALA A 303 -19.79 -5.47 23.36
C ALA A 303 -20.18 -6.14 22.06
N ALA A 304 -21.29 -6.88 22.10
CA ALA A 304 -21.93 -7.43 20.92
C ALA A 304 -23.46 -7.27 21.01
N ASP A 305 -24.13 -7.12 19.87
CA ASP A 305 -25.60 -7.11 19.79
C ASP A 305 -26.19 -8.53 19.61
N GLY A 306 -25.34 -9.55 19.51
CA GLY A 306 -25.70 -10.95 19.37
C GLY A 306 -24.84 -11.87 20.24
N LYS A 307 -24.86 -13.17 19.92
CA LYS A 307 -24.18 -14.19 20.72
C LYS A 307 -22.71 -13.84 20.95
N THR A 308 -22.34 -13.74 22.23
CA THR A 308 -20.97 -13.52 22.67
C THR A 308 -20.36 -14.80 23.25
N VAL A 309 -19.22 -15.22 22.71
CA VAL A 309 -18.41 -16.33 23.20
C VAL A 309 -17.02 -15.82 23.54
N LEU A 310 -16.67 -15.80 24.83
CA LEU A 310 -15.33 -15.47 25.32
C LEU A 310 -14.67 -16.72 25.89
N THR A 311 -13.51 -17.07 25.34
CA THR A 311 -12.61 -18.11 25.85
C THR A 311 -11.27 -17.46 26.17
N SER A 312 -10.88 -17.49 27.45
CA SER A 312 -9.63 -16.91 27.97
C SER A 312 -9.06 -17.77 29.09
N THR A 313 -7.78 -17.59 29.40
CA THR A 313 -7.11 -18.23 30.55
C THR A 313 -7.41 -17.48 31.84
N ALA A 314 -7.21 -16.16 31.83
CA ALA A 314 -7.69 -15.25 32.86
C ALA A 314 -8.44 -14.07 32.23
N LEU A 315 -9.35 -13.47 33.01
CA LEU A 315 -10.11 -12.29 32.62
C LEU A 315 -10.04 -11.24 33.73
N ASN A 316 -9.44 -10.10 33.43
CA ASN A 316 -9.54 -8.89 34.25
C ASN A 316 -10.52 -7.91 33.59
N ASN A 317 -11.63 -7.61 34.27
CA ASN A 317 -12.63 -6.64 33.81
C ASN A 317 -12.81 -5.49 34.82
N THR A 318 -11.73 -5.10 35.51
CA THR A 318 -11.78 -4.04 36.53
C THR A 318 -12.20 -2.72 35.89
N GLN A 319 -13.32 -2.14 36.34
CA GLN A 319 -13.90 -0.92 35.76
C GLN A 319 -14.22 -1.00 34.26
N GLY A 320 -14.17 -2.20 33.67
CA GLY A 320 -14.49 -2.45 32.27
C GLY A 320 -15.93 -2.91 32.09
N GLN A 321 -16.41 -2.88 30.84
CA GLN A 321 -17.72 -3.36 30.45
C GLN A 321 -17.60 -4.55 29.49
N ILE A 322 -18.37 -5.60 29.75
CA ILE A 322 -18.60 -6.71 28.82
C ILE A 322 -20.12 -6.86 28.65
N ALA A 323 -20.63 -6.76 27.42
CA ALA A 323 -22.05 -6.86 27.09
C ALA A 323 -22.25 -7.77 25.86
N GLY A 324 -23.36 -8.50 25.81
CA GLY A 324 -23.68 -9.46 24.75
C GLY A 324 -25.13 -9.91 24.81
#